data_AF-A0A2N2SIM6-F1
#
_entry.id   AF-A0A2N2SIM6-F1
#
_cell.length_a   1.000
_cell.length_b   1.000
_cell.length_c   1.000
_cell.angle_alpha   90.00
_cell.angle_beta   90.00
_cell.angle_gamma   90.00
#
_symmetry.space_group_name_H-M   'P 1'
#
loop_
_entity.id
_entity.type
_entity.pdbx_description
1 polymer ?
#
loop_
_entity_poly.entity_id
_entity_poly.type
_entity_poly.pdbx_seq_one_letter_code
_entity_poly.pdbx_strand_id
1 'polypeptide(L)' 'MGRLTTHVLDTANGKPGVGIAVTVFRLDGERREIVRTVTNLDGRCDQPLLEGAALEAGRWRRARRGSP' A
#
# COMPACT_ATOMS: atom_id res chain seq x y z
N MET A 1 8.88 -9.75 14.21
CA MET A 1 7.58 -9.74 13.51
C MET A 1 7.72 -8.94 12.23
N GLY A 2 7.20 -9.44 11.10
CA GLY A 2 7.31 -8.78 9.80
C GLY A 2 6.27 -7.67 9.61
N ARG A 3 6.57 -6.72 8.72
CA ARG A 3 5.65 -5.64 8.32
C ARG A 3 5.75 -5.36 6.82
N LEU A 4 4.62 -5.01 6.20
CA LEU A 4 4.55 -4.54 4.82
C LEU A 4 4.31 -3.04 4.84
N THR A 5 5.22 -2.26 4.27
CA THR A 5 5.10 -0.79 4.15
C THR A 5 5.23 -0.37 2.69
N THR A 6 4.74 0.83 2.36
CA THR A 6 4.90 1.42 1.03
C THR A 6 5.48 2.82 1.13
N HIS A 7 6.24 3.20 0.11
CA HIS A 7 6.64 4.57 -0.17
C HIS A 7 6.38 4.83 -1.66
N VAL A 8 5.76 5.96 -1.97
CA VAL A 8 5.41 6.37 -3.31
C VAL A 8 6.09 7.70 -3.60
N LEU A 9 6.81 7.75 -4.73
CA LEU A 9 7.49 8.94 -5.22
C LEU A 9 6.82 9.38 -6.52
N ASP A 10 6.52 10.67 -6.63
CA ASP A 10 6.22 11.34 -7.88
C ASP A 10 7.52 11.72 -8.58
N THR A 11 7.88 10.95 -9.60
CA THR A 11 9.12 11.14 -10.37
C THR A 11 9.04 12.28 -11.37
N ALA A 12 7.85 12.78 -11.71
CA ALA A 12 7.71 13.94 -12.60
C ALA A 12 8.11 15.24 -11.89
N ASN A 13 7.73 15.35 -10.61
CA ASN A 13 8.01 16.54 -9.80
C ASN A 13 9.16 16.35 -8.79
N GLY A 14 9.71 15.13 -8.67
CA GLY A 14 10.76 14.81 -7.69
C GLY A 14 10.29 14.93 -6.25
N LYS A 15 9.00 14.69 -5.98
CA LYS A 15 8.35 14.91 -4.69
C LYS A 15 7.66 13.64 -4.19
N PRO A 16 7.35 13.53 -2.89
CA PRO A 16 6.54 12.42 -2.40
C PRO A 16 5.18 12.36 -3.10
N GLY A 17 4.73 11.15 -3.42
CA GLY A 17 3.43 10.90 -4.03
C GLY A 17 2.33 10.98 -2.98
N VAL A 18 1.90 12.20 -2.65
CA VAL A 18 0.88 12.50 -1.63
C VAL A 18 -0.53 12.24 -2.17
N GLY A 19 -1.44 11.76 -1.31
CA GLY A 19 -2.86 11.64 -1.67
C GLY A 19 -3.18 10.46 -2.61
N ILE A 20 -2.26 9.51 -2.74
CA ILE A 20 -2.41 8.37 -3.65
C ILE A 20 -3.19 7.26 -2.94
N ALA A 21 -4.30 6.85 -3.53
CA ALA A 21 -5.08 5.71 -3.04
C ALA A 21 -4.30 4.41 -3.25
N VAL A 22 -4.12 3.67 -2.16
CA VAL A 22 -3.43 2.37 -2.12
C VAL A 22 -4.39 1.31 -1.59
N THR A 23 -4.53 0.22 -2.34
CA THR A 23 -5.32 -0.94 -1.92
C THR A 23 -4.48 -2.20 -1.99
N VAL A 24 -4.51 -3.01 -0.93
CA VAL A 24 -3.84 -4.32 -0.84
C VAL A 24 -4.88 -5.42 -0.94
N PHE A 25 -4.61 -6.38 -1.82
CA PHE A 25 -5.41 -7.57 -2.03
C PHE A 25 -4.60 -8.83 -1.68
N ARG A 26 -5.27 -9.81 -1.08
CA ARG A 26 -4.78 -11.19 -1.02
C ARG A 26 -5.21 -11.93 -2.29
N LEU A 27 -4.33 -12.80 -2.81
CA LEU A 27 -4.51 -13.53 -4.07
C LEU A 27 -4.47 -15.06 -3.90
N ASP A 28 -4.88 -15.55 -2.73
CA ASP A 28 -4.91 -16.97 -2.41
C ASP A 28 -6.34 -17.50 -2.67
N GLY A 29 -6.60 -17.96 -3.89
CA GLY A 29 -7.94 -18.35 -4.36
C GLY A 29 -8.68 -17.17 -4.98
N GLU A 30 -9.58 -16.54 -4.23
CA GLU A 30 -10.28 -15.34 -4.67
C GLU A 30 -9.58 -14.05 -4.27
N ARG A 31 -9.71 -13.02 -5.11
CA ARG A 31 -9.15 -11.69 -4.84
C ARG A 31 -9.95 -11.02 -3.72
N ARG A 32 -9.34 -10.90 -2.54
CA ARG A 32 -9.95 -10.22 -1.38
C ARG A 32 -9.20 -8.95 -1.02
N GLU A 33 -9.90 -7.84 -0.88
CA GLU A 33 -9.34 -6.59 -0.35
C GLU A 33 -9.06 -6.73 1.15
N ILE A 34 -7.82 -6.42 1.57
CA ILE A 34 -7.40 -6.50 2.97
C ILE A 34 -7.19 -5.12 3.58
N VAL A 35 -6.62 -4.17 2.82
CA VAL A 35 -6.39 -2.80 3.28
C VAL A 35 -6.66 -1.81 2.15
N ARG A 36 -7.28 -0.68 2.50
CA ARG A 36 -7.39 0.51 1.66
C ARG A 36 -6.97 1.73 2.46
N THR A 37 -6.06 2.52 1.90
CA THR A 37 -5.48 3.70 2.57
C THR A 37 -5.04 4.74 1.53
N VAL A 38 -4.58 5.89 2.01
CA VAL A 38 -4.09 7.01 1.21
C VAL A 38 -2.71 7.41 1.71
N THR A 39 -1.81 7.79 0.80
CA THR A 39 -0.48 8.24 1.19
C THR A 39 -0.49 9.62 1.84
N ASN A 40 0.30 9.77 2.91
CA ASN A 40 0.53 11.00 3.65
C ASN A 40 1.47 11.97 2.90
N LEU A 41 1.84 13.08 3.56
CA LEU A 41 2.71 14.12 2.99
C LEU A 41 4.13 13.64 2.64
N ASP A 42 4.57 12.53 3.22
CA ASP A 42 5.85 11.87 2.91
C ASP A 42 5.69 10.74 1.87
N GLY A 43 4.53 10.62 1.23
CA GLY A 43 4.26 9.57 0.23
C GLY A 43 4.20 8.16 0.83
N ARG A 44 4.02 8.04 2.15
CA ARG A 44 3.93 6.79 2.91
C ARG A 44 2.54 6.60 3.48
N CYS A 45 2.30 5.47 4.16
CA CYS A 45 1.13 5.31 5.00
C CYS A 45 1.54 5.51 6.46
N ASP A 46 0.70 6.18 7.26
CA ASP A 46 0.99 6.43 8.68
C ASP A 46 1.11 5.14 9.51
N GLN A 47 0.44 4.09 9.04
CA GLN A 47 0.50 2.74 9.59
C GLN A 47 1.03 1.75 8.54
N PRO A 48 1.68 0.64 8.95
CA PRO A 48 1.98 -0.46 8.05
C PRO A 48 0.73 -0.97 7.33
N LEU A 49 0.89 -1.39 6.08
CA LEU A 49 -0.20 -1.99 5.30
C LEU A 49 -0.60 -3.36 5.85
N LEU A 50 0.36 -4.11 6.41
CA LEU A 50 0.16 -5.35 7.14
C LEU A 50 1.24 -5.46 8.21
N GLU A 51 0.91 -6.03 9.37
CA GLU A 51 1.86 -6.26 10.47
C GLU A 51 1.50 -7.50 11.28
N GLY A 52 2.51 -8.06 11.96
CA GLY A 52 2.29 -9.14 12.93
C GLY A 52 1.61 -10.36 12.30
N ALA A 53 0.54 -10.83 12.94
CA ALA A 53 -0.23 -11.99 12.50
C ALA A 53 -1.01 -11.75 11.20
N ALA A 54 -1.27 -10.49 10.82
CA ALA A 54 -1.94 -10.17 9.56
C ALA A 54 -1.03 -10.35 8.34
N LEU A 55 0.29 -10.39 8.55
CA LEU A 55 1.28 -10.69 7.51
C LEU A 55 1.52 -12.20 7.44
N GLU A 56 0.54 -12.91 6.89
CA GLU A 56 0.65 -14.34 6.59
C GLU A 56 1.42 -14.57 5.29
N ALA A 57 2.10 -15.72 5.19
CA ALA A 57 2.69 -16.18 3.95
C ALA A 57 1.59 -16.39 2.90
N GLY A 58 1.79 -15.83 1.70
CA GLY A 58 0.78 -15.84 0.64
C GLY A 58 1.12 -14.86 -0.46
N ARG A 59 0.27 -14.78 -1.49
CA ARG A 59 0.43 -13.80 -2.56
C ARG A 59 -0.40 -12.55 -2.28
N TRP A 60 0.27 -11.41 -2.40
CA TRP A 60 -0.28 -10.09 -2.12
C TRP A 60 -0.13 -9.19 -3.34
N ARG A 61 -1.16 -8.42 -3.67
CA ARG A 61 -1.12 -7.42 -4.74
C ARG A 61 -1.51 -6.06 -4.20
N ARG A 62 -0.64 -5.06 -4.44
CA ARG A 62 -0.94 -3.65 -4.19
C ARG A 62 -1.38 -2.98 -5.49
N ALA A 63 -2.52 -2.31 -5.48
CA ALA A 63 -2.94 -1.41 -6.54
C ALA A 63 -2.79 0.04 -6.07
N ARG A 64 -2.34 0.92 -6.98
CA ARG A 64 -2.31 2.37 -6.78
C ARG A 64 -3.11 3.03 -7.89
N ARG A 65 -3.98 3.96 -7.54
CA ARG A 65 -4.65 4.82 -8.53
C ARG A 65 -4.05 6.20 -8.39
N GLY A 66 -3.30 6.64 -9.41
CA GLY A 66 -2.82 8.03 -9.48
C GLY A 66 -4.02 8.95 -9.61
N SER A 67 -4.00 10.07 -8.87
CA SER A 67 -4.83 11.22 -9.20
C SER A 67 -4.38 11.73 -10.58
N PRO A 68 -5.31 12.08 -11.49
CA PRO A 68 -4.94 12.68 -12.78
C PRO A 68 -4.14 13.97 -12.61
#